data_AF-W9L6T8-F1
#
_entry.id   AF-W9L6T8-F1
#
_cell.length_a   1.000
_cell.length_b   1.000
_cell.length_c   1.000
_cell.angle_alpha   90.00
_cell.angle_beta   90.00
_cell.angle_gamma   90.00
#
_symmetry.space_group_name_H-M   'P 1'
#
loop_
_entity.id
_entity.type
_entity.pdbx_description
1 polymer ?
#
loop_
_entity_poly.entity_id
_entity_poly.type
_entity_poly.pdbx_seq_one_letter_code
_entity_poly.pdbx_strand_id
1 'polypeptide(L)'
;MATHVYCALCGIPTGEIPEGFGGDQSYDPRRLYDPEVKWSRDVKLLGQNPASSSSDRIFIVENAVSELADMHFYTVKPEEIPFPLNDRYLKVYDWDAPYSVVIPYHTACFRIIEEIAAPRPINHQVLYETLKPPPSKERTWYFTALISRS
;
A
#
# COMPACT_ATOMS: atom_id res chain seq x y z
N MET A 1 -0.82 -2.29 -19.24
CA MET A 1 -0.97 -3.33 -18.19
C MET A 1 -1.75 -2.69 -17.07
N ALA A 2 -2.92 -3.21 -16.71
CA ALA A 2 -3.55 -2.82 -15.46
C ALA A 2 -2.68 -3.35 -14.32
N THR A 3 -2.14 -2.44 -13.51
CA THR A 3 -1.38 -2.81 -12.32
C THR A 3 -2.35 -2.74 -11.15
N HIS A 4 -2.67 -3.90 -10.59
CA HIS A 4 -3.54 -4.02 -9.43
C HIS A 4 -2.85 -3.44 -8.18
N VAL A 5 -3.61 -2.73 -7.33
CA VAL A 5 -3.09 -2.24 -6.05
C VAL A 5 -3.45 -3.23 -4.95
N TYR A 6 -2.43 -3.85 -4.36
CA TYR A 6 -2.58 -4.83 -3.30
C TYR A 6 -2.15 -4.29 -1.94
N CYS A 7 -2.76 -4.80 -0.87
CA CYS A 7 -2.31 -4.56 0.49
C CYS A 7 -0.91 -5.17 0.67
N ALA A 8 0.04 -4.37 1.15
CA ALA A 8 1.42 -4.83 1.37
C ALA A 8 1.55 -5.93 2.44
N LEU A 9 0.54 -6.10 3.29
CA LEU A 9 0.57 -7.08 4.39
C LEU A 9 -0.02 -8.44 3.99
N CYS A 10 -1.08 -8.47 3.17
CA CYS A 10 -1.82 -9.71 2.87
C CYS A 10 -1.92 -10.03 1.37
N GLY A 11 -1.55 -9.11 0.47
CA GLY A 11 -1.63 -9.32 -0.98
C GLY A 11 -3.05 -9.28 -1.56
N ILE A 12 -4.08 -8.95 -0.78
CA ILE A 12 -5.46 -8.79 -1.27
C ILE A 12 -5.63 -7.38 -1.88
N PRO A 13 -6.42 -7.22 -2.97
CA PRO A 13 -6.70 -5.92 -3.56
C PRO A 13 -7.28 -4.90 -2.56
N THR A 14 -6.91 -3.64 -2.79
CA THR A 14 -7.26 -2.49 -1.93
C THR A 14 -8.25 -1.53 -2.59
N GLY A 15 -8.49 -1.68 -3.90
CA GLY A 15 -9.41 -0.88 -4.68
C GLY A 15 -10.06 -1.71 -5.79
N GLU A 16 -11.08 -1.14 -6.43
CA GLU A 16 -11.82 -1.77 -7.52
C GLU A 16 -10.92 -2.06 -8.73
N ILE A 17 -11.10 -3.18 -9.41
CA ILE A 17 -10.37 -3.48 -10.64
C ILE A 17 -11.35 -3.25 -11.79
N PRO A 18 -11.18 -2.19 -12.60
CA PRO A 18 -12.12 -1.93 -13.68
C PRO A 18 -12.17 -3.10 -14.67
N GLU A 19 -13.38 -3.61 -14.94
CA GLU A 19 -13.60 -4.64 -15.94
C GLU A 19 -13.14 -4.12 -17.32
N GLY A 20 -12.35 -4.91 -18.04
CA GLY A 20 -11.92 -4.60 -19.42
C GLY A 20 -10.50 -4.03 -19.58
N PHE A 21 -9.78 -3.73 -18.49
CA PHE A 21 -8.37 -3.34 -18.57
C PHE A 21 -7.45 -4.55 -18.35
N GLY A 22 -6.96 -5.12 -19.45
CA GLY A 22 -6.21 -6.38 -19.50
C GLY A 22 -5.04 -6.49 -18.50
N GLY A 23 -5.13 -7.53 -17.66
CA GLY A 23 -4.07 -8.02 -16.78
C GLY A 23 -4.62 -9.08 -15.82
N ASP A 24 -4.23 -10.34 -16.03
CA ASP A 24 -4.59 -11.56 -15.28
C ASP A 24 -6.00 -11.59 -14.64
N GLN A 25 -6.94 -12.25 -15.32
CA GLN A 25 -8.34 -12.41 -14.89
C GLN A 25 -8.52 -13.40 -13.72
N SER A 26 -7.46 -13.69 -12.95
CA SER A 26 -7.52 -14.65 -11.85
C SER A 26 -8.28 -14.13 -10.63
N TYR A 27 -8.38 -12.80 -10.45
CA TYR A 27 -9.14 -12.19 -9.36
C TYR A 27 -10.49 -11.65 -9.84
N ASP A 28 -11.59 -12.17 -9.28
CA ASP A 28 -12.94 -11.69 -9.55
C ASP A 28 -13.20 -10.36 -8.80
N PRO A 29 -13.29 -9.21 -9.50
CA PRO A 29 -13.46 -7.90 -8.87
C PRO A 29 -14.77 -7.80 -8.06
N ARG A 30 -15.78 -8.61 -8.41
CA ARG A 30 -17.06 -8.65 -7.71
C ARG A 30 -16.91 -9.11 -6.26
N ARG A 31 -15.82 -9.82 -5.93
CA ARG A 31 -15.52 -10.19 -4.54
C ARG A 31 -15.37 -8.98 -3.63
N LEU A 32 -14.90 -7.83 -4.11
CA LEU A 32 -14.82 -6.62 -3.28
C LEU A 32 -16.19 -6.13 -2.81
N TYR A 33 -17.28 -6.54 -3.46
CA TYR A 33 -18.65 -6.22 -3.07
C TYR A 33 -19.26 -7.26 -2.12
N ASP A 34 -18.57 -8.37 -1.86
CA ASP A 34 -19.02 -9.37 -0.91
C ASP A 34 -19.01 -8.78 0.52
N PRO A 35 -20.13 -8.83 1.25
CA PRO A 35 -20.20 -8.41 2.64
C PRO A 35 -19.10 -9.01 3.54
N GLU A 36 -18.67 -10.24 3.26
CA GLU A 36 -17.65 -10.95 4.04
C GLU A 36 -16.25 -10.32 3.90
N VAL A 37 -15.98 -9.64 2.79
CA VAL A 37 -14.68 -8.99 2.53
C VAL A 37 -14.78 -7.47 2.42
N LYS A 38 -15.90 -6.87 2.84
CA LYS A 38 -16.08 -5.40 2.86
C LYS A 38 -14.97 -4.67 3.62
N TRP A 39 -14.36 -5.34 4.61
CA TRP A 39 -13.21 -4.84 5.36
C TRP A 39 -11.98 -4.56 4.46
N SER A 40 -11.86 -5.21 3.29
CA SER A 40 -10.73 -5.01 2.37
C SER A 40 -10.77 -3.67 1.64
N ARG A 41 -11.81 -2.86 1.85
CA ARG A 41 -11.93 -1.48 1.36
C ARG A 41 -11.46 -0.45 2.40
N ASP A 42 -11.27 -0.87 3.65
CA ASP A 42 -10.72 -0.03 4.71
C ASP A 42 -9.20 -0.07 4.62
N VAL A 43 -8.65 0.96 3.97
CA VAL A 43 -7.24 1.05 3.57
C VAL A 43 -6.60 2.28 4.22
N LYS A 44 -5.45 2.06 4.82
CA LYS A 44 -4.53 3.10 5.28
C LYS A 44 -3.32 3.16 4.38
N LEU A 45 -2.65 4.31 4.36
CA LEU A 45 -1.42 4.50 3.62
C LEU A 45 -0.28 4.77 4.57
N LEU A 46 0.83 4.04 4.42
CA LEU A 46 2.09 4.29 5.10
C LEU A 46 3.02 4.99 4.12
N GLY A 47 3.42 6.21 4.44
CA GLY A 47 4.34 6.99 3.62
C GLY A 47 5.51 7.53 4.41
N GLN A 48 6.48 8.06 3.68
CA GLN A 48 7.62 8.78 4.23
C GLN A 48 7.65 10.21 3.66
N ASN A 49 8.08 11.18 4.46
CA ASN A 49 8.34 12.53 4.00
C ASN A 49 9.84 12.65 3.71
N PRO A 50 10.27 12.65 2.43
CA PRO A 50 11.69 12.72 2.10
C PRO A 50 12.34 14.06 2.46
N ALA A 51 11.55 15.12 2.67
CA ALA A 51 12.05 16.44 3.06
C ALA A 51 12.28 16.57 4.59
N SER A 52 11.81 15.61 5.39
CA SER A 52 12.03 15.62 6.84
C SER A 52 13.37 15.00 7.20
N SER A 53 14.18 15.73 7.96
CA SER A 53 15.45 15.25 8.52
C SER A 53 15.29 14.56 9.89
N SER A 54 14.08 14.51 10.44
CA SER A 54 13.78 13.88 11.73
C SER A 54 13.45 12.39 11.61
N SER A 55 13.50 11.69 12.74
CA SER A 55 13.00 10.31 12.89
C SER A 55 11.50 10.17 12.63
N ASP A 56 10.75 11.28 12.68
CA ASP A 56 9.30 11.34 12.50
C ASP A 56 8.89 11.60 11.04
N ARG A 57 9.73 11.17 10.10
CA ARG A 57 9.46 11.26 8.66
C ARG A 57 8.36 10.32 8.19
N ILE A 58 7.93 9.36 9.01
CA ILE A 58 6.84 8.44 8.63
C ILE A 58 5.51 9.09 8.93
N PHE A 59 4.59 9.04 7.97
CA PHE A 59 3.22 9.47 8.15
C PHE A 59 2.26 8.34 7.79
N ILE A 60 1.08 8.40 8.41
CA ILE A 60 -0.02 7.47 8.12
C ILE A 60 -1.21 8.31 7.69
N VAL A 61 -1.79 7.95 6.55
CA VAL A 61 -3.11 8.43 6.16
C VAL A 61 -4.13 7.42 6.65
N GLU A 62 -4.99 7.85 7.57
CA GLU A 62 -5.97 7.00 8.23
C GLU A 62 -7.20 6.75 7.34
N ASN A 63 -7.55 7.72 6.49
CA ASN A 63 -8.78 7.68 5.68
C ASN A 63 -8.48 7.83 4.18
N ALA A 64 -7.86 6.83 3.59
CA ALA A 64 -7.56 6.84 2.16
C ALA A 64 -8.74 6.29 1.34
N VAL A 65 -9.19 7.06 0.35
CA VAL A 65 -10.29 6.65 -0.54
C VAL A 65 -9.73 6.38 -1.93
N SER A 66 -9.90 5.15 -2.41
CA SER A 66 -9.55 4.81 -3.79
C SER A 66 -10.55 5.46 -4.76
N GLU A 67 -10.10 6.44 -5.55
CA GLU A 67 -10.95 7.10 -6.56
C GLU A 67 -10.62 6.68 -8.00
N LEU A 68 -9.35 6.41 -8.29
CA LEU A 68 -8.89 5.97 -9.62
C LEU A 68 -8.07 4.70 -9.44
N ALA A 69 -8.77 3.59 -9.29
CA ALA A 69 -8.16 2.32 -8.97
C ALA A 69 -7.26 1.77 -10.10
N ASP A 70 -7.45 2.25 -11.33
CA ASP A 70 -6.63 2.00 -12.52
C ASP A 70 -5.31 2.78 -12.54
N MET A 71 -5.16 3.82 -11.72
CA MET A 71 -4.01 4.73 -11.76
C MET A 71 -3.22 4.79 -10.45
N HIS A 72 -3.55 3.93 -9.48
CA HIS A 72 -2.90 3.87 -8.15
C HIS A 72 -3.11 5.12 -7.30
N PHE A 73 -4.12 5.94 -7.59
CA PHE A 73 -4.37 7.16 -6.84
C PHE A 73 -5.38 6.95 -5.73
N TYR A 74 -5.00 7.41 -4.54
CA TYR A 74 -5.87 7.56 -3.39
C TYR A 74 -6.11 9.04 -3.14
N THR A 75 -7.38 9.43 -3.04
CA THR A 75 -7.75 10.71 -2.47
C THR A 75 -7.46 10.67 -0.98
N VAL A 76 -6.80 11.72 -0.51
CA VAL A 76 -6.40 11.87 0.89
C VAL A 76 -6.85 13.22 1.41
N LYS A 77 -7.16 13.29 2.69
CA LYS A 77 -7.51 14.55 3.32
C LYS A 77 -6.23 15.35 3.58
N PRO A 78 -6.11 16.61 3.12
CA PRO A 78 -4.90 17.41 3.30
C PRO A 78 -4.45 17.52 4.76
N GLU A 79 -5.38 17.54 5.71
CA GLU A 79 -5.10 17.59 7.15
C GLU A 79 -4.41 16.33 7.72
N GLU A 80 -4.47 15.20 7.03
CA GLU A 80 -3.79 13.96 7.44
C GLU A 80 -2.32 13.94 7.01
N ILE A 81 -1.87 14.94 6.23
CA ILE A 81 -0.54 14.96 5.64
C ILE A 81 0.28 16.08 6.27
N PRO A 82 1.40 15.76 6.95
CA PRO A 82 2.15 16.74 7.74
C PRO A 82 3.02 17.69 6.89
N PHE A 83 2.80 17.76 5.58
CA PHE A 83 3.53 18.60 4.64
C PHE A 83 2.66 19.02 3.46
N PRO A 84 2.93 20.18 2.83
CA PRO A 84 2.17 20.64 1.69
C PRO A 84 2.36 19.68 0.52
N LEU A 85 1.31 18.96 0.15
CA LEU A 85 1.20 18.31 -1.14
C LEU A 85 0.54 19.27 -2.13
N ASN A 86 1.14 19.38 -3.31
CA ASN A 86 0.54 20.14 -4.40
C ASN A 86 -0.72 19.45 -4.95
N ASP A 87 -0.86 18.14 -4.70
CA ASP A 87 -1.95 17.31 -5.19
C ASP A 87 -2.75 16.70 -4.03
N ARG A 88 -4.08 16.61 -4.19
CA ARG A 88 -4.99 15.92 -3.23
C ARG A 88 -4.94 14.40 -3.36
N TYR A 89 -4.05 13.89 -4.21
CA TYR A 89 -3.95 12.50 -4.57
C TYR A 89 -2.57 11.99 -4.20
N LEU A 90 -2.51 10.84 -3.55
CA LEU A 90 -1.29 10.08 -3.39
C LEU A 90 -1.29 8.93 -4.38
N LYS A 91 -0.23 8.85 -5.18
CA LYS A 91 0.02 7.65 -5.98
C LYS A 91 0.73 6.63 -5.10
N VAL A 92 0.07 5.51 -4.84
CA VAL A 92 0.67 4.40 -4.11
C VAL A 92 1.55 3.60 -5.05
N TYR A 93 2.57 2.94 -4.51
CA TYR A 93 3.45 2.12 -5.34
C TYR A 93 4.00 2.88 -6.56
N ASP A 94 4.23 4.19 -6.44
CA ASP A 94 5.01 4.93 -7.43
C ASP A 94 6.45 4.99 -6.95
N TRP A 95 7.26 4.06 -7.45
CA TRP A 95 8.67 3.94 -7.09
C TRP A 95 9.55 5.02 -7.70
N ASP A 96 9.10 5.60 -8.81
CA ASP A 96 9.81 6.65 -9.54
C ASP A 96 9.27 8.05 -9.21
N ALA A 97 8.24 8.13 -8.34
CA ALA A 97 7.69 9.41 -7.92
C ALA A 97 8.78 10.28 -7.27
N PRO A 98 8.70 11.61 -7.45
CA PRO A 98 9.59 12.55 -6.78
C PRO A 98 9.45 12.53 -5.25
N TYR A 99 8.41 11.87 -4.73
CA TYR A 99 8.17 11.62 -3.32
C TYR A 99 8.48 10.15 -2.99
N SER A 100 8.84 9.85 -1.74
CA SER A 100 9.07 8.47 -1.33
C SER A 100 7.81 7.62 -1.42
N VAL A 101 7.99 6.32 -1.72
CA VAL A 101 6.94 5.32 -1.93
C VAL A 101 5.85 5.39 -0.86
N VAL A 102 4.60 5.42 -1.29
CA VAL A 102 3.43 5.28 -0.41
C VAL A 102 2.90 3.85 -0.51
N ILE A 103 2.71 3.21 0.63
CA ILE A 103 2.41 1.77 0.75
C ILE A 103 1.01 1.59 1.34
N PRO A 104 0.05 1.00 0.60
CA PRO A 104 -1.29 0.74 1.08
C PRO A 104 -1.38 -0.56 1.88
N TYR A 105 -2.18 -0.55 2.93
CA TYR A 105 -2.49 -1.74 3.72
C TYR A 105 -3.89 -1.67 4.32
N HIS A 106 -4.52 -2.83 4.55
CA HIS A 106 -5.84 -2.87 5.19
C HIS A 106 -5.71 -2.61 6.70
N THR A 107 -6.64 -1.82 7.25
CA THR A 107 -6.73 -1.57 8.70
C THR A 107 -6.80 -2.87 9.50
N ALA A 108 -7.59 -3.83 9.03
CA ALA A 108 -7.73 -5.14 9.68
C ALA A 108 -6.41 -5.93 9.70
N CYS A 109 -5.63 -5.89 8.62
CA CYS A 109 -4.33 -6.57 8.57
C CYS A 109 -3.34 -5.97 9.57
N PHE A 110 -3.31 -4.64 9.68
CA PHE A 110 -2.43 -3.99 10.64
C PHE A 110 -2.80 -4.30 12.09
N ARG A 111 -4.10 -4.30 12.43
CA ARG A 111 -4.60 -4.68 13.76
C ARG A 111 -4.16 -6.07 14.20
N ILE A 112 -4.19 -7.05 13.29
CA ILE A 112 -3.71 -8.41 13.58
C ILE A 112 -2.22 -8.38 13.98
N ILE A 113 -1.40 -7.61 13.26
CA ILE A 113 0.03 -7.48 13.58
C ILE A 113 0.21 -6.75 14.92
N GLU A 114 -0.58 -5.72 15.21
CA GLU A 114 -0.54 -5.01 16.49
C GLU A 114 -0.86 -5.93 17.67
N GLU A 115 -1.88 -6.78 17.53
CA GLU A 115 -2.26 -7.76 18.54
C GLU A 115 -1.15 -8.78 18.77
N ILE A 116 -0.49 -9.27 17.71
CA ILE A 116 0.64 -10.21 17.80
C ILE A 116 1.87 -9.53 18.43
N ALA A 117 2.10 -8.26 18.13
CA ALA A 117 3.26 -7.52 18.63
C ALA A 117 3.12 -7.11 20.11
N ALA A 118 1.90 -7.16 20.67
CA ALA A 118 1.62 -6.73 22.04
C ALA A 118 2.52 -7.45 23.08
N PRO A 119 3.03 -6.72 24.10
CA PRO A 119 2.75 -5.32 24.44
C PRO A 119 3.67 -4.31 23.74
N ARG A 120 4.49 -4.73 22.77
CA ARG A 120 5.46 -3.84 22.13
C ARG A 120 4.81 -3.12 20.95
N PRO A 121 4.84 -1.77 20.89
CA PRO A 121 4.29 -1.04 19.76
C PRO A 121 5.10 -1.34 18.50
N ILE A 122 4.41 -1.41 17.36
CA ILE A 122 5.06 -1.57 16.06
C ILE A 122 5.81 -0.29 15.72
N ASN A 123 7.08 -0.41 15.38
CA ASN A 123 7.87 0.70 14.88
C ASN A 123 7.55 0.93 13.40
N HIS A 124 6.79 2.00 13.09
CA HIS A 124 6.38 2.32 11.73
C HIS A 124 7.55 2.64 10.77
N GLN A 125 8.68 3.14 11.28
CA GLN A 125 9.89 3.35 10.47
C GLN A 125 10.50 2.01 10.06
N VAL A 126 10.55 1.03 10.97
CA VAL A 126 11.01 -0.33 10.64
C VAL A 126 10.04 -1.01 9.69
N LEU A 127 8.74 -0.88 9.93
CA LEU A 127 7.70 -1.43 9.06
C LEU A 127 7.82 -0.86 7.64
N TYR A 128 7.96 0.46 7.50
CA TYR A 128 8.11 1.12 6.22
C TYR A 128 9.34 0.60 5.46
N GLU A 129 10.51 0.54 6.09
CA GLU A 129 11.72 0.03 5.43
C GLU A 129 11.65 -1.47 5.13
N THR A 130 10.84 -2.23 5.87
CA THR A 130 10.62 -3.68 5.62
C THR A 130 9.69 -3.89 4.42
N LEU A 131 8.63 -3.10 4.31
CA LEU A 131 7.65 -3.19 3.22
C LEU A 131 8.15 -2.50 1.95
N LYS A 132 9.07 -1.54 2.07
CA LYS A 132 9.75 -0.90 0.95
C LYS A 132 10.79 -1.87 0.38
N PRO A 133 10.65 -2.33 -0.88
CA PRO A 133 11.66 -3.16 -1.50
C PRO A 133 12.97 -2.37 -1.70
N PRO A 134 14.14 -3.03 -1.75
CA PRO A 134 15.42 -2.36 -1.97
C PRO A 134 15.37 -1.59 -3.30
N PRO A 135 15.98 -0.39 -3.38
CA PRO A 135 16.06 0.33 -4.65
C PRO A 135 16.72 -0.59 -5.67
N SER A 136 16.07 -0.78 -6.81
CA SER A 136 16.54 -1.67 -7.87
C SER A 136 17.84 -1.14 -8.48
N LYS A 137 18.95 -1.37 -7.79
CA LYS A 137 20.25 -1.49 -8.42
C LYS A 137 20.41 -2.97 -8.69
N GLU A 138 20.44 -3.28 -9.98
CA GLU A 138 20.56 -4.61 -10.59
C GLU A 138 19.22 -5.20 -11.05
N ARG A 139 19.03 -5.04 -12.37
CA ARG A 139 18.25 -5.93 -13.20
C ARG A 139 18.59 -7.38 -12.81
N THR A 140 17.57 -8.24 -12.92
CA THR A 140 17.65 -9.68 -13.14
C THR A 140 17.84 -10.61 -11.91
N TRP A 141 16.77 -11.40 -11.68
CA TRP A 141 16.70 -12.70 -10.99
C TRP A 141 16.92 -12.74 -9.47
N TYR A 142 15.85 -12.70 -8.64
CA TYR A 142 15.83 -13.44 -7.34
C TYR A 142 14.42 -13.68 -6.74
N PHE A 143 13.34 -13.76 -7.54
CA PHE A 143 12.02 -14.19 -7.03
C PHE A 143 11.51 -15.49 -7.67
N THR A 144 12.42 -16.42 -7.98
CA THR A 144 12.07 -17.80 -8.38
C THR A 144 12.84 -18.83 -7.55
N ALA A 145 12.87 -18.68 -6.24
CA ALA A 145 13.42 -19.70 -5.36
C ALA A 145 12.76 -19.69 -3.98
N LEU A 146 11.48 -20.05 -3.89
CA LEU A 146 10.90 -20.60 -2.64
C LEU A 146 9.60 -21.42 -2.83
N ILE A 147 9.25 -21.82 -4.06
CA ILE A 147 8.20 -22.83 -4.32
C ILE A 147 8.75 -23.87 -5.30
N SER A 148 9.74 -24.65 -4.84
CA SER A 148 10.19 -25.88 -5.53
C SER A 148 11.07 -26.73 -4.61
N ARG A 149 10.70 -26.89 -3.34
CA ARG A 149 11.18 -28.00 -2.50
C ARG A 149 10.07 -28.43 -1.54
N SER A 150 9.16 -29.24 -2.06
CA SER A 150 8.36 -30.22 -1.31
C SER A 150 8.06 -31.35 -2.28
#